data_AF-A0A1G1B6K6-F1
#
_entry.id   AF-A0A1G1B6K6-F1
#
_cell.length_a   1.000
_cell.length_b   1.000
_cell.length_c   1.000
_cell.angle_alpha   90.00
_cell.angle_beta   90.00
_cell.angle_gamma   90.00
#
_symmetry.space_group_name_H-M   'P 1'
#
loop_
_entity.id
_entity.type
_entity.pdbx_description
1 polymer ?
#
loop_
_entity_poly.entity_id
_entity_poly.type
_entity_poly.pdbx_seq_one_letter_code
_entity_poly.pdbx_strand_id
1 'polypeptide(L)' 'MLKKLKHIWHMIRDLSGDNAYEQYLKHYAEFHQATVDTPPPLSRKEFFKLWQDSQWKGVKRCC' A
#
# COMPACT_ATOMS: atom_id res chain seq x y z
N MET A 1 -2.00 1.51 -30.75
CA MET A 1 -1.51 2.63 -29.89
C MET A 1 -2.18 2.67 -28.52
N LEU A 2 -3.51 2.56 -28.41
CA LEU A 2 -4.24 2.56 -27.12
C LEU A 2 -3.73 1.54 -26.08
N LYS A 3 -3.29 0.35 -26.49
CA LYS A 3 -2.75 -0.67 -25.56
C LYS A 3 -1.46 -0.21 -24.85
N LYS A 4 -0.59 0.56 -25.53
CA LYS A 4 0.64 1.09 -24.95
C LYS A 4 0.34 2.21 -23.94
N LEU A 5 -0.62 3.08 -24.26
CA LEU A 5 -1.09 4.12 -23.34
C LEU A 5 -1.69 3.52 -22.06
N LYS A 6 -2.50 2.47 -22.18
CA LYS A 6 -3.04 1.74 -21.01
C LYS A 6 -1.92 1.17 -20.14
N HIS A 7 -0.90 0.55 -20.75
CA HIS A 7 0.19 -0.04 -20.00
C HIS A 7 1.02 1.01 -19.24
N ILE A 8 1.33 2.14 -19.89
CA ILE A 8 2.02 3.27 -19.25
C ILE A 8 1.16 3.84 -18.10
N TRP A 9 -0.14 3.97 -18.30
CA TRP A 9 -1.06 4.42 -17.25
C TRP A 9 -1.09 3.50 -16.03
N HIS A 10 -1.13 2.19 -16.24
CA HIS A 10 -1.02 1.21 -15.15
C HIS A 10 0.32 1.35 -14.41
N MET A 11 1.43 1.47 -15.14
CA MET A 11 2.74 1.69 -14.52
C MET A 11 2.81 2.98 -13.70
N ILE A 12 2.23 4.08 -14.20
CA ILE A 12 2.19 5.35 -13.46
C ILE A 12 1.38 5.19 -12.18
N ARG A 13 0.22 4.51 -12.22
CA ARG A 13 -0.60 4.21 -11.03
C ARG A 13 0.12 3.34 -10.00
N ASP A 14 0.92 2.38 -10.49
CA ASP A 14 1.67 1.47 -9.63
C ASP A 14 2.84 2.20 -8.97
N LEU A 15 3.52 3.09 -9.70
CA LEU A 15 4.64 3.89 -9.21
C LEU A 15 4.21 5.08 -8.33
N SER A 16 3.04 5.69 -8.61
CA SER A 16 2.50 6.78 -7.79
C SER A 16 1.99 6.33 -6.42
N GLY A 17 1.80 5.02 -6.24
CA GLY A 17 1.19 4.46 -5.05
C GLY A 17 -0.33 4.63 -5.01
N ASP A 18 -0.97 5.02 -6.12
CA ASP A 18 -2.44 5.07 -6.22
C ASP A 18 -3.08 3.69 -5.98
N ASN A 19 -2.36 2.63 -6.34
CA ASN A 19 -2.77 1.24 -6.11
C ASN A 19 -2.18 0.64 -4.82
N ALA A 20 -1.47 1.41 -3.98
CA ALA A 20 -0.71 0.86 -2.84
C ALA A 20 -1.61 0.08 -1.86
N TYR A 21 -2.82 0.57 -1.64
CA TYR A 21 -3.81 -0.14 -0.83
C TYR A 21 -4.31 -1.43 -1.48
N GLU A 22 -4.47 -1.46 -2.81
CA GLU A 22 -4.85 -2.68 -3.54
C GLU A 22 -3.74 -3.72 -3.47
N GLN A 23 -2.47 -3.29 -3.58
CA GLN A 23 -1.31 -4.16 -3.39
C GLN A 23 -1.22 -4.70 -1.96
N TYR A 24 -1.49 -3.85 -0.95
CA TYR A 24 -1.58 -4.27 0.45
C TYR A 24 -2.64 -5.37 0.65
N LEU A 25 -3.84 -5.20 0.08
CA LEU A 25 -4.90 -6.21 0.19
C LEU A 25 -4.52 -7.54 -0.46
N LYS A 26 -3.86 -7.51 -1.63
CA LYS A 26 -3.35 -8.73 -2.27
C LYS A 26 -2.32 -9.45 -1.38
N HIS A 27 -1.34 -8.70 -0.88
CA HIS A 27 -0.34 -9.24 0.03
C HIS A 27 -0.97 -9.81 1.30
N TYR A 28 -1.96 -9.12 1.87
CA TYR A 28 -2.69 -9.60 3.03
C TYR A 28 -3.45 -10.91 2.73
N ALA A 29 -4.14 -10.99 1.58
CA ALA A 29 -4.82 -12.21 1.17
C ALA A 29 -3.85 -13.39 0.95
N GLU A 30 -2.70 -13.13 0.34
CA GLU A 30 -1.70 -14.16 0.02
C GLU A 30 -0.96 -14.70 1.24
N PHE A 31 -0.59 -13.83 2.19
CA PHE A 31 0.33 -14.19 3.28
C PHE A 31 -0.31 -14.22 4.66
N HIS A 32 -1.38 -13.45 4.87
CA HIS A 32 -1.97 -13.26 6.18
C HIS A 32 -3.35 -13.93 6.31
N GLN A 33 -4.14 -14.08 5.25
CA GLN A 33 -5.46 -14.72 5.37
C GLN A 33 -5.42 -16.18 5.85
N ALA A 34 -4.32 -16.90 5.62
CA ALA A 34 -4.18 -18.32 5.99
C ALA A 34 -3.62 -18.57 7.40
N THR A 35 -3.29 -17.54 8.18
CA THR A 35 -2.78 -17.72 9.55
C THR A 35 -3.92 -17.84 10.57
N VAL A 36 -3.73 -18.68 11.59
CA VAL A 36 -4.80 -19.12 12.52
C VAL A 36 -5.36 -17.98 13.39
N ASP A 37 -4.64 -16.85 13.52
CA ASP A 37 -5.02 -15.72 14.37
C ASP A 37 -4.84 -14.36 13.67
N THR A 38 -5.18 -14.26 12.38
CA THR A 38 -4.91 -13.04 11.61
C THR A 38 -5.87 -11.90 12.00
N PRO A 39 -5.35 -10.73 12.43
CA PRO A 39 -6.18 -9.55 12.59
C PRO A 39 -6.70 -9.11 11.22
N PRO A 40 -7.94 -8.59 11.11
CA PRO A 40 -8.54 -8.20 9.84
C PRO A 40 -7.67 -7.16 9.09
N PRO A 41 -7.78 -7.07 7.75
CA PRO A 41 -7.01 -6.10 6.99
C PRO A 41 -7.39 -4.68 7.43
N LEU A 42 -6.39 -3.80 7.50
CA LEU A 42 -6.58 -2.40 7.83
C LEU A 42 -7.54 -1.76 6.82
N SER A 43 -8.39 -0.83 7.30
CA SER A 43 -9.12 0.02 6.37
C SER A 43 -8.17 0.90 5.57
N ARG A 44 -8.60 1.38 4.40
CA ARG A 44 -7.80 2.28 3.55
C ARG A 44 -7.26 3.49 4.34
N LYS A 45 -8.08 4.09 5.19
CA LYS A 45 -7.69 5.24 6.02
C LYS A 45 -6.59 4.87 7.02
N GLU A 46 -6.73 3.73 7.69
CA GLU A 46 -5.74 3.27 8.68
C GLU A 46 -4.42 2.87 8.02
N PHE A 47 -4.47 2.23 6.85
CA PHE A 47 -3.29 1.92 6.06
C PHE A 47 -2.50 3.19 5.71
N PHE A 48 -3.15 4.21 5.13
CA PHE A 48 -2.46 5.45 4.78
C PHE A 48 -1.99 6.23 6.01
N LYS A 49 -2.74 6.19 7.11
CA LYS A 49 -2.31 6.78 8.38
C LYS A 49 -1.02 6.12 8.88
N LEU A 50 -0.99 4.78 8.93
CA LEU A 50 0.18 4.02 9.38
C LEU A 50 1.39 4.22 8.45
N TRP A 51 1.14 4.28 7.14
CA TRP A 51 2.19 4.57 6.15
C TRP A 51 2.77 5.97 6.33
N GLN A 52 1.93 7.00 6.51
CA GLN A 52 2.42 8.36 6.78
C GLN A 52 3.17 8.40 8.12
N ASP A 53 2.58 7.86 9.19
CA ASP A 53 3.21 7.83 10.51
C ASP A 53 4.58 7.10 10.47
N SER A 54 4.74 6.07 9.62
CA SER A 54 6.02 5.36 9.46
C SER A 54 7.08 6.16 8.71
N GLN A 55 6.70 7.04 7.77
CA GLN A 55 7.64 7.96 7.11
C GLN A 55 8.28 8.94 8.11
N TRP A 56 7.57 9.29 9.18
CA TRP A 56 8.00 10.27 10.17
C TRP A 56 8.55 9.63 11.45
N LYS A 57 8.33 8.33 11.67
CA LYS A 57 8.98 7.58 12.77
C LYS A 57 10.47 7.47 12.51
N GLY A 58 11.27 8.16 13.31
CA GLY A 58 12.73 8.12 13.25
C GLY A 58 13.39 9.44 12.84
N VAL A 59 12.61 10.44 12.41
CA VAL A 59 13.11 11.81 12.24
C VAL A 59 13.30 12.44 13.62
N LYS A 60 14.40 12.10 14.29
CA LYS A 60 14.86 12.82 15.50
C LYS A 60 15.41 14.17 15.04
N ARG A 61 14.53 15.18 14.91
CA ARG A 61 15.01 16.56 14.90
C ARG A 61 15.45 16.87 16.32
N CYS A 62 16.74 16.68 16.61
CA CYS A 62 17.33 17.32 17.76
C CYS A 62 17.32 18.83 17.47
N CYS A 63 16.34 19.52 18.03
CA CYS A 63 16.62 20.81 18.62
C CYS A 63 17.18 20.57 20.02
#